data_AF-A0A3G6ZJ27-F1
#
_entry.id   AF-A0A3G6ZJ27-F1
#
_cell.length_a   1.000
_cell.length_b   1.000
_cell.length_c   1.000
_cell.angle_alpha   90.00
_cell.angle_beta   90.00
_cell.angle_gamma   90.00
#
_symmetry.space_group_name_H-M   'P 1'
#
loop_
_entity.id
_entity.type
_entity.pdbx_description
1 polymer ?
#
loop_
_entity_poly.entity_id
_entity_poly.type
_entity_poly.pdbx_seq_one_letter_code
_entity_poly.pdbx_strand_id
1 'polypeptide(L)'
;MEWTGDVVAGAWLRDRLDADGPEWGATMHAWVPRGYEAYARIFHPADRDRPVGRSWPPLPYGRHHREWAAFQADAPQIDAERVSWATVAEAFGTTMHAQAQWHGVVGSREVEGEDGPRDAAGWRYSDPPTGELPSDLVAAATRTLLAHTTTPADGFVALWEGWGGLVGHLGYGPSRVLFTAAGEAIDPTTDRHANFLATSARDQFNDVFRKPSWQPGILDDEVSRGARLRLPNRDHVLFHADLTLLADPAWPWQVPWRDTALEAPGGAASALSPSLVWPADHAWVLATEVDADSTLIAGSAAAIRAVCTDACLEAWSIDEGADLSWGGDEVNR
;
A
#
# COMPACT_ATOMS: atom_id res chain seq x y z
N MET A 1 -13.24 -16.50 -4.90
CA MET A 1 -13.36 -15.32 -4.04
C MET A 1 -14.51 -14.50 -4.55
N GLU A 2 -15.45 -14.17 -3.68
CA GLU A 2 -16.73 -13.58 -4.06
C GLU A 2 -17.06 -12.44 -3.10
N TRP A 3 -17.62 -11.34 -3.62
CA TRP A 3 -18.10 -10.26 -2.77
C TRP A 3 -19.24 -10.78 -1.88
N THR A 4 -19.27 -10.35 -0.63
CA THR A 4 -20.36 -10.67 0.30
C THR A 4 -20.92 -9.41 0.96
N GLY A 5 -22.25 -9.33 0.97
CA GLY A 5 -22.96 -8.32 1.76
C GLY A 5 -23.10 -8.68 3.25
N ASP A 6 -22.69 -9.89 3.65
CA ASP A 6 -22.74 -10.35 5.04
C ASP A 6 -21.59 -9.77 5.87
N VAL A 7 -21.69 -8.48 6.16
CA VAL A 7 -20.72 -7.75 6.96
C VAL A 7 -20.75 -8.13 8.44
N VAL A 8 -21.71 -8.97 8.87
CA VAL A 8 -21.77 -9.48 10.26
C VAL A 8 -20.58 -10.40 10.55
N ALA A 9 -20.07 -11.10 9.53
CA ALA A 9 -18.89 -11.96 9.63
C ALA A 9 -17.63 -11.23 10.14
N GLY A 10 -17.51 -9.92 9.88
CA GLY A 10 -16.41 -9.09 10.38
C GLY A 10 -16.78 -8.18 11.56
N ALA A 11 -18.04 -8.17 12.01
CA ALA A 11 -18.51 -7.19 12.98
C ALA A 11 -17.82 -7.29 14.36
N TRP A 12 -17.34 -8.49 14.71
CA TRP A 12 -16.58 -8.75 15.94
C TRP A 12 -15.26 -7.97 16.02
N LEU A 13 -14.68 -7.58 14.88
CA LEU A 13 -13.44 -6.81 14.84
C LEU A 13 -13.62 -5.44 15.50
N ARG A 14 -14.80 -4.82 15.32
CA ARG A 14 -15.09 -3.47 15.83
C ARG A 14 -14.90 -3.37 17.34
N ASP A 15 -15.34 -4.39 18.07
CA ASP A 15 -15.28 -4.39 19.54
C ASP A 15 -13.87 -4.69 20.08
N ARG A 16 -12.94 -5.08 19.19
CA ARG A 16 -11.55 -5.45 19.53
C ARG A 16 -10.53 -4.44 18.99
N LEU A 17 -10.97 -3.44 18.25
CA LEU A 17 -10.15 -2.33 17.76
C LEU A 17 -10.31 -1.10 18.67
N ASP A 18 -9.35 -0.20 18.59
CA ASP A 18 -9.43 1.09 19.27
C ASP A 18 -10.58 1.92 18.67
N ALA A 19 -11.36 2.55 19.56
CA ALA A 19 -12.49 3.37 19.17
C ALA A 19 -12.05 4.65 18.43
N ASP A 20 -12.97 5.23 17.68
CA ASP A 20 -12.77 6.54 17.08
C ASP A 20 -12.49 7.60 18.15
N GLY A 21 -11.49 8.44 17.93
CA GLY A 21 -11.18 9.54 18.83
C GLY A 21 -9.76 10.07 18.69
N PRO A 22 -9.38 11.05 19.54
CA PRO A 22 -8.06 11.69 19.50
C PRO A 22 -6.90 10.73 19.80
N GLU A 23 -7.19 9.62 20.47
CA GLU A 23 -6.21 8.57 20.83
C GLU A 23 -6.13 7.45 19.78
N TRP A 24 -6.93 7.52 18.71
CA TRP A 24 -6.83 6.54 17.63
C TRP A 24 -5.45 6.63 16.98
N GLY A 25 -4.80 5.47 16.82
CA GLY A 25 -3.42 5.38 16.34
C GLY A 25 -2.35 5.46 17.44
N ALA A 26 -2.73 5.64 18.72
CA ALA A 26 -1.78 5.62 19.83
C ALA A 26 -1.20 4.21 20.11
N THR A 27 -1.88 3.16 19.65
CA THR A 27 -1.39 1.79 19.73
C THR A 27 -1.65 1.07 18.41
N MET A 28 -0.95 -0.05 18.21
CA MET A 28 -1.19 -0.98 17.10
C MET A 28 -2.66 -1.38 16.91
N HIS A 29 -3.48 -1.33 17.98
CA HIS A 29 -4.88 -1.76 17.95
C HIS A 29 -5.84 -0.79 17.25
N ALA A 30 -5.32 0.30 16.70
CA ALA A 30 -6.04 1.11 15.73
C ALA A 30 -6.47 0.31 14.48
N TRP A 31 -5.72 -0.73 14.10
CA TRP A 31 -6.07 -1.59 12.94
C TRP A 31 -5.88 -3.10 13.14
N VAL A 32 -5.23 -3.58 14.21
CA VAL A 32 -5.19 -5.02 14.53
C VAL A 32 -5.98 -5.37 15.80
N PRO A 33 -6.86 -6.38 15.80
CA PRO A 33 -7.75 -6.65 16.94
C PRO A 33 -7.02 -7.16 18.18
N ARG A 34 -7.50 -6.76 19.37
CA ARG A 34 -7.05 -7.19 20.70
C ARG A 34 -7.40 -8.63 21.06
N GLY A 35 -6.76 -9.18 22.09
CA GLY A 35 -7.13 -10.44 22.73
C GLY A 35 -6.75 -11.71 21.96
N TYR A 36 -5.72 -11.62 21.12
CA TYR A 36 -4.96 -12.77 20.66
C TYR A 36 -3.81 -13.08 21.62
N GLU A 37 -3.25 -14.29 21.55
CA GLU A 37 -2.16 -14.70 22.44
C GLU A 37 -0.86 -13.94 22.17
N ALA A 38 -0.59 -13.63 20.89
CA ALA A 38 0.63 -12.96 20.46
C ALA A 38 0.42 -12.16 19.17
N TYR A 39 1.38 -11.29 18.87
CA TYR A 39 1.38 -10.44 17.68
C TYR A 39 2.76 -10.41 16.99
N ALA A 40 2.76 -10.21 15.68
CA ALA A 40 3.95 -9.92 14.89
C ALA A 40 3.75 -8.68 14.02
N ARG A 41 4.85 -7.98 13.75
CA ARG A 41 4.95 -6.93 12.72
C ARG A 41 5.82 -7.44 11.58
N ILE A 42 5.26 -7.47 10.38
CA ILE A 42 5.96 -7.70 9.12
C ILE A 42 6.27 -6.34 8.52
N PHE A 43 7.55 -6.04 8.32
CA PHE A 43 7.98 -4.76 7.75
C PHE A 43 7.80 -4.76 6.24
N HIS A 44 7.23 -3.71 5.67
CA HIS A 44 7.19 -3.57 4.22
C HIS A 44 8.61 -3.28 3.73
N PRO A 45 9.11 -4.01 2.73
CA PRO A 45 10.47 -3.81 2.28
C PRO A 45 10.60 -2.43 1.62
N ALA A 46 11.73 -1.78 1.84
CA ALA A 46 12.09 -0.56 1.13
C ALA A 46 12.68 -0.92 -0.24
N ASP A 47 12.84 0.09 -1.09
CA ASP A 47 13.62 -0.01 -2.32
C ASP A 47 14.83 0.91 -2.24
N ARG A 48 15.93 0.51 -2.88
CA ARG A 48 17.10 1.35 -3.06
C ARG A 48 17.59 1.35 -4.49
N ASP A 49 18.15 2.49 -4.91
CA ASP A 49 18.68 2.66 -6.26
C ASP A 49 20.01 3.42 -6.31
N ARG A 50 20.79 3.16 -7.37
CA ARG A 50 22.08 3.81 -7.60
C ARG A 50 22.47 3.83 -9.08
N PRO A 51 23.11 4.91 -9.58
CA PRO A 51 23.59 4.95 -10.95
C PRO A 51 24.80 4.02 -11.12
N VAL A 52 24.83 3.27 -12.22
CA VAL A 52 25.94 2.36 -12.49
C VAL A 52 27.15 3.16 -12.96
N GLY A 53 28.30 2.96 -12.29
CA GLY A 53 29.59 3.53 -12.67
C GLY A 53 29.77 5.04 -12.44
N ARG A 54 28.81 5.71 -11.78
CA ARG A 54 28.90 7.12 -11.41
C ARG A 54 28.08 7.41 -10.15
N SER A 55 28.30 8.58 -9.54
CA SER A 55 27.50 9.04 -8.41
C SER A 55 26.24 9.77 -8.86
N TRP A 56 25.24 9.81 -7.99
CA TRP A 56 24.12 10.75 -8.10
C TRP A 56 24.64 12.20 -8.15
N PRO A 57 23.98 13.11 -8.87
CA PRO A 57 24.30 14.53 -8.77
C PRO A 57 24.10 15.03 -7.32
N PRO A 58 24.87 16.05 -6.94
CA PRO A 58 24.77 16.62 -5.60
C PRO A 58 23.44 17.32 -5.35
N LEU A 59 23.03 17.32 -4.09
CA LEU A 59 21.90 18.10 -3.55
C LEU A 59 22.45 19.44 -3.01
N PRO A 60 21.64 20.52 -2.89
CA PRO A 60 20.23 20.58 -3.23
C PRO A 60 19.95 20.71 -4.74
N TYR A 61 18.84 20.16 -5.20
CA TYR A 61 18.41 20.13 -6.60
C TYR A 61 18.54 21.47 -7.32
N GLY A 62 17.99 22.53 -6.73
CA GLY A 62 17.96 23.86 -7.35
C GLY A 62 19.36 24.43 -7.63
N ARG A 63 20.33 24.18 -6.74
CA ARG A 63 21.71 24.62 -6.91
C ARG A 63 22.39 23.87 -8.05
N HIS A 64 22.06 22.59 -8.23
CA HIS A 64 22.70 21.68 -9.18
C HIS A 64 21.81 21.32 -10.38
N HIS A 65 20.86 22.20 -10.73
CA HIS A 65 19.86 21.95 -11.78
C HIS A 65 20.48 21.60 -13.15
N ARG A 66 21.68 22.11 -13.46
CA ARG A 66 22.38 21.79 -14.72
C ARG A 66 22.95 20.39 -14.71
N GLU A 67 23.58 19.98 -13.61
CA GLU A 67 24.09 18.63 -13.41
C GLU A 67 22.96 17.61 -13.41
N TRP A 68 21.82 17.95 -12.78
CA TRP A 68 20.61 17.14 -12.81
C TRP A 68 19.98 17.04 -14.20
N ALA A 69 19.87 18.15 -14.94
CA ALA A 69 19.37 18.14 -16.31
C ALA A 69 20.27 17.32 -17.24
N ALA A 70 21.60 17.43 -17.09
CA ALA A 70 22.56 16.62 -17.84
C ALA A 70 22.45 15.14 -17.46
N PHE A 71 22.32 14.82 -16.17
CA PHE A 71 22.13 13.45 -15.69
C PHE A 71 20.86 12.83 -16.28
N GLN A 72 19.74 13.56 -16.29
CA GLN A 72 18.49 13.10 -16.89
C GLN A 72 18.61 12.91 -18.40
N ALA A 73 19.29 13.82 -19.10
CA ALA A 73 19.54 13.71 -20.54
C ALA A 73 20.45 12.53 -20.91
N ASP A 74 21.43 12.20 -20.06
CA ASP A 74 22.32 11.04 -20.23
C ASP A 74 21.58 9.71 -20.04
N ALA A 75 20.45 9.71 -19.31
CA ALA A 75 19.67 8.53 -18.95
C ALA A 75 20.54 7.33 -18.52
N PRO A 76 21.40 7.50 -17.49
CA PRO A 76 22.32 6.44 -17.08
C PRO A 76 21.55 5.22 -16.59
N GLN A 77 22.16 4.05 -16.74
CA GLN A 77 21.63 2.83 -16.14
C GLN A 77 21.56 2.99 -14.62
N ILE A 78 20.39 2.69 -14.06
CA ILE A 78 20.15 2.65 -12.62
C ILE A 78 20.04 1.20 -12.19
N ASP A 79 20.82 0.84 -11.18
CA ASP A 79 20.65 -0.39 -10.42
C ASP A 79 19.58 -0.14 -9.34
N ALA A 80 18.61 -1.04 -9.21
CA ALA A 80 17.51 -0.88 -8.27
C ALA A 80 17.15 -2.23 -7.67
N GLU A 81 16.95 -2.27 -6.35
CA GLU A 81 16.63 -3.50 -5.64
C GLU A 81 15.77 -3.24 -4.39
N ARG A 82 14.97 -4.26 -4.08
CA ARG A 82 14.23 -4.37 -2.82
C ARG A 82 15.19 -4.70 -1.69
N VAL A 83 15.04 -4.05 -0.55
CA VAL A 83 15.94 -4.16 0.60
C VAL A 83 15.17 -4.27 1.93
N SER A 84 15.71 -5.06 2.85
CA SER A 84 15.16 -5.21 4.21
C SER A 84 15.54 -4.02 5.10
N TRP A 85 14.71 -3.72 6.09
CA TRP A 85 14.99 -2.69 7.08
C TRP A 85 16.26 -2.99 7.87
N ALA A 86 16.57 -4.25 8.17
CA ALA A 86 17.82 -4.64 8.81
C ALA A 86 19.06 -4.26 7.97
N THR A 87 18.98 -4.43 6.64
CA THR A 87 20.06 -4.02 5.74
C THR A 87 20.19 -2.49 5.69
N VAL A 88 19.07 -1.77 5.73
CA VAL A 88 19.06 -0.30 5.83
C VAL A 88 19.69 0.13 7.15
N ALA A 89 19.28 -0.46 8.28
CA ALA A 89 19.82 -0.16 9.59
C ALA A 89 21.34 -0.36 9.66
N GLU A 90 21.85 -1.45 9.07
CA GLU A 90 23.30 -1.68 8.94
C GLU A 90 23.98 -0.57 8.13
N ALA A 91 23.40 -0.18 6.99
CA ALA A 91 23.95 0.85 6.11
C ALA A 91 24.01 2.24 6.78
N PHE A 92 23.03 2.56 7.63
CA PHE A 92 22.94 3.84 8.34
C PHE A 92 23.54 3.80 9.76
N GLY A 93 23.96 2.62 10.24
CA GLY A 93 24.51 2.45 11.57
C GLY A 93 23.48 2.59 12.70
N THR A 94 22.21 2.33 12.40
CA THR A 94 21.08 2.32 13.34
C THR A 94 20.75 0.87 13.75
N THR A 95 19.76 0.69 14.62
CA THR A 95 19.39 -0.64 15.13
C THR A 95 18.01 -1.03 14.63
N MET A 96 17.89 -2.24 14.07
CA MET A 96 16.60 -2.83 13.74
C MET A 96 15.96 -3.51 14.96
N HIS A 97 14.67 -3.27 15.18
CA HIS A 97 13.86 -3.87 16.25
C HIS A 97 12.36 -3.80 15.92
N ALA A 98 11.50 -4.46 16.72
CA ALA A 98 10.07 -4.61 16.44
C ALA A 98 9.28 -3.28 16.30
N GLN A 99 9.69 -2.23 17.02
CA GLN A 99 9.06 -0.91 17.00
C GLN A 99 9.85 0.12 16.18
N ALA A 100 10.86 -0.31 15.42
CA ALA A 100 11.65 0.60 14.60
C ALA A 100 10.74 1.40 13.67
N GLN A 101 11.00 2.70 13.52
CA GLN A 101 10.27 3.55 12.59
C GLN A 101 11.21 3.96 11.45
N TRP A 102 10.69 4.01 10.23
CA TRP A 102 11.52 4.20 9.03
C TRP A 102 12.44 5.41 9.14
N HIS A 103 11.89 6.57 9.53
CA HIS A 103 12.62 7.81 9.73
C HIS A 103 13.71 7.73 10.82
N GLY A 104 13.53 6.88 11.84
CA GLY A 104 14.55 6.59 12.85
C GLY A 104 15.66 5.73 12.29
N VAL A 105 15.33 4.73 11.47
CA VAL A 105 16.28 3.81 10.83
C VAL A 105 17.19 4.53 9.83
N VAL A 106 16.65 5.39 8.96
CA VAL A 106 17.47 6.16 8.00
C VAL A 106 18.11 7.41 8.62
N GLY A 107 17.62 7.80 9.80
CA GLY A 107 18.00 9.02 10.53
C GLY A 107 17.42 10.29 9.90
N SER A 108 17.42 11.39 10.67
CA SER A 108 16.83 12.69 10.31
C SER A 108 17.58 13.47 9.21
N ARG A 109 18.06 12.78 8.16
CA ARG A 109 18.81 13.34 7.04
C ARG A 109 17.95 13.67 5.83
N GLU A 110 16.65 13.44 5.89
CA GLU A 110 15.73 13.88 4.86
C GLU A 110 15.66 15.41 4.84
N VAL A 111 15.97 15.97 3.68
CA VAL A 111 15.81 17.39 3.40
C VAL A 111 14.53 17.55 2.60
N GLU A 112 13.59 18.35 3.11
CA GLU A 112 12.30 18.59 2.47
C GLU A 112 12.48 19.05 1.00
N GLY A 113 11.85 18.34 0.07
CA GLY A 113 11.95 18.62 -1.38
C GLY A 113 13.20 18.08 -2.07
N GLU A 114 14.04 17.32 -1.37
CA GLU A 114 15.19 16.60 -1.93
C GLU A 114 14.92 15.09 -2.00
N ASP A 115 15.81 14.36 -2.68
CA ASP A 115 15.76 12.91 -2.76
C ASP A 115 15.90 12.21 -1.41
N GLY A 116 15.44 10.96 -1.35
CA GLY A 116 15.57 10.08 -0.20
C GLY A 116 17.03 9.87 0.28
N PRO A 117 17.20 9.33 1.50
CA PRO A 117 18.48 9.26 2.19
C PRO A 117 19.49 8.41 1.41
N ARG A 118 20.77 8.76 1.52
CA ARG A 118 21.87 8.11 0.80
C ARG A 118 22.92 7.51 1.74
N ASP A 119 23.34 6.28 1.47
CA ASP A 119 24.42 5.62 2.21
C ASP A 119 25.81 6.02 1.67
N ALA A 120 26.87 5.55 2.34
CA ALA A 120 28.25 5.79 1.92
C ALA A 120 28.64 5.08 0.61
N ALA A 121 27.89 4.07 0.20
CA ALA A 121 28.07 3.35 -1.07
C ALA A 121 27.33 4.03 -2.24
N GLY A 122 26.62 5.13 -1.97
CA GLY A 122 25.89 5.92 -2.96
C GLY A 122 24.51 5.38 -3.31
N TRP A 123 24.01 4.38 -2.59
CA TRP A 123 22.61 3.95 -2.69
C TRP A 123 21.71 5.04 -2.14
N ARG A 124 20.64 5.34 -2.87
CA ARG A 124 19.53 6.18 -2.42
C ARG A 124 18.39 5.24 -2.04
N TYR A 125 17.75 5.50 -0.91
CA TYR A 125 16.65 4.70 -0.38
C TYR A 125 15.33 5.44 -0.59
N SER A 126 14.29 4.70 -0.93
CA SER A 126 12.91 5.20 -0.99
C SER A 126 12.15 4.70 0.24
N ASP A 127 11.13 5.45 0.64
CA ASP A 127 10.25 5.04 1.73
C ASP A 127 9.59 3.70 1.41
N PRO A 128 9.45 2.81 2.41
CA PRO A 128 8.64 1.61 2.27
C PRO A 128 7.22 1.97 1.80
N PRO A 129 6.61 1.14 0.94
CA PRO A 129 5.24 1.38 0.52
C PRO A 129 4.31 1.34 1.74
N THR A 130 3.45 2.35 1.88
CA THR A 130 2.42 2.37 2.92
C THR A 130 1.15 1.66 2.43
N GLY A 131 0.48 0.93 3.31
CA GLY A 131 -0.79 0.27 2.97
C GLY A 131 -0.69 -0.96 2.07
N GLU A 132 0.50 -1.27 1.55
CA GLU A 132 0.68 -2.30 0.53
C GLU A 132 1.84 -3.25 0.87
N LEU A 133 1.50 -4.42 1.39
CA LEU A 133 2.45 -5.53 1.48
C LEU A 133 2.58 -6.19 0.08
N PRO A 134 3.81 -6.37 -0.46
CA PRO A 134 4.02 -7.02 -1.74
C PRO A 134 3.36 -8.40 -1.85
N SER A 135 2.87 -8.75 -3.04
CA SER A 135 2.07 -9.96 -3.25
C SER A 135 2.78 -11.25 -2.86
N ASP A 136 4.10 -11.32 -3.06
CA ASP A 136 4.94 -12.44 -2.67
C ASP A 136 5.04 -12.60 -1.14
N LEU A 137 5.02 -11.49 -0.40
CA LEU A 137 5.04 -11.48 1.06
C LEU A 137 3.66 -11.75 1.66
N VAL A 138 2.57 -11.24 1.05
CA VAL A 138 1.19 -11.66 1.39
C VAL A 138 1.06 -13.18 1.24
N ALA A 139 1.60 -13.73 0.15
CA ALA A 139 1.57 -15.16 -0.09
C ALA A 139 2.43 -15.96 0.88
N ALA A 140 3.61 -15.47 1.26
CA ALA A 140 4.43 -16.09 2.30
C ALA A 140 3.73 -16.11 3.67
N ALA A 141 3.22 -14.95 4.11
CA ALA A 141 2.48 -14.83 5.36
C ALA A 141 1.26 -15.76 5.38
N THR A 142 0.47 -15.75 4.30
CA THR A 142 -0.72 -16.60 4.19
C THR A 142 -0.36 -18.09 4.21
N ARG A 143 0.66 -18.53 3.45
CA ARG A 143 1.12 -19.93 3.46
C ARG A 143 1.46 -20.39 4.88
N THR A 144 2.17 -19.56 5.62
CA THR A 144 2.56 -19.84 7.01
C THR A 144 1.33 -19.91 7.91
N LEU A 145 0.39 -18.97 7.79
CA LEU A 145 -0.80 -18.88 8.64
C LEU A 145 -1.86 -19.95 8.35
N LEU A 146 -1.92 -20.50 7.13
CA LEU A 146 -2.86 -21.57 6.76
C LEU A 146 -2.66 -22.85 7.59
N ALA A 147 -1.45 -23.11 8.09
CA ALA A 147 -1.19 -24.24 8.99
C ALA A 147 -1.76 -24.05 10.41
N HIS A 148 -2.23 -22.84 10.72
CA HIS A 148 -2.70 -22.42 12.04
C HIS A 148 -4.20 -22.07 12.06
N THR A 149 -4.98 -22.59 11.12
CA THR A 149 -6.44 -22.51 11.11
C THR A 149 -7.05 -23.87 10.77
N THR A 150 -8.26 -24.10 11.26
CA THR A 150 -9.08 -25.26 10.90
C THR A 150 -9.96 -25.01 9.68
N THR A 151 -10.07 -23.75 9.22
CA THR A 151 -10.91 -23.33 8.09
C THR A 151 -10.11 -22.62 6.98
N PRO A 152 -9.08 -23.26 6.39
CA PRO A 152 -8.23 -22.61 5.38
C PRO A 152 -8.96 -22.21 4.09
N ALA A 153 -10.01 -22.95 3.72
CA ALA A 153 -10.81 -22.71 2.52
C ALA A 153 -12.05 -21.82 2.79
N ASP A 154 -12.20 -21.33 4.02
CA ASP A 154 -13.34 -20.53 4.45
C ASP A 154 -12.84 -19.36 5.29
N GLY A 155 -12.68 -18.22 4.63
CA GLY A 155 -12.21 -17.00 5.25
C GLY A 155 -12.67 -15.76 4.51
N PHE A 156 -12.20 -14.62 4.99
CA PHE A 156 -12.64 -13.32 4.57
C PHE A 156 -11.45 -12.43 4.24
N VAL A 157 -11.64 -11.61 3.22
CA VAL A 157 -10.70 -10.60 2.76
C VAL A 157 -11.42 -9.27 2.71
N ALA A 158 -10.89 -8.24 3.37
CA ALA A 158 -11.44 -6.91 3.35
C ALA A 158 -10.48 -5.92 2.68
N LEU A 159 -11.03 -5.01 1.89
CA LEU A 159 -10.31 -3.91 1.26
C LEU A 159 -10.90 -2.60 1.72
N TRP A 160 -10.04 -1.67 2.14
CA TRP A 160 -10.46 -0.32 2.48
C TRP A 160 -11.06 0.38 1.26
N GLU A 161 -12.28 0.89 1.37
CA GLU A 161 -12.98 1.49 0.23
C GLU A 161 -12.37 2.82 -0.24
N GLY A 162 -11.55 3.46 0.61
CA GLY A 162 -10.96 4.77 0.33
C GLY A 162 -9.79 4.73 -0.64
N TRP A 163 -9.33 3.54 -1.05
CA TRP A 163 -8.36 3.42 -2.13
C TRP A 163 -8.91 4.01 -3.43
N GLY A 164 -8.17 4.97 -3.99
CA GLY A 164 -8.58 5.68 -5.19
C GLY A 164 -8.88 4.73 -6.35
N GLY A 165 -10.08 4.84 -6.92
CA GLY A 165 -10.50 4.02 -8.06
C GLY A 165 -11.04 2.64 -7.73
N LEU A 166 -10.92 2.15 -6.48
CA LEU A 166 -11.39 0.81 -6.09
C LEU A 166 -12.91 0.67 -6.26
N VAL A 167 -13.67 1.59 -5.67
CA VAL A 167 -15.13 1.64 -5.76
C VAL A 167 -15.61 2.78 -6.65
N GLY A 168 -16.71 2.55 -7.36
CA GLY A 168 -17.40 3.61 -8.08
C GLY A 168 -17.97 4.65 -7.11
N HIS A 169 -18.02 5.90 -7.56
CA HIS A 169 -18.46 7.03 -6.75
C HIS A 169 -19.26 8.03 -7.59
N LEU A 170 -20.04 8.89 -6.92
CA LEU A 170 -20.65 10.05 -7.57
C LEU A 170 -19.60 11.15 -7.68
N GLY A 171 -19.24 11.52 -8.91
CA GLY A 171 -18.20 12.50 -9.17
C GLY A 171 -18.43 13.24 -10.48
N TYR A 172 -17.54 14.18 -10.78
CA TYR A 172 -17.54 14.87 -12.06
C TYR A 172 -16.61 14.13 -13.02
N GLY A 173 -17.19 13.51 -14.05
CA GLY A 173 -16.40 12.88 -15.11
C GLY A 173 -15.63 13.93 -15.94
N PRO A 174 -14.60 13.51 -16.69
CA PRO A 174 -13.80 14.42 -17.51
C PRO A 174 -14.68 15.27 -18.43
N SER A 175 -14.40 16.56 -18.52
CA SER A 175 -15.11 17.53 -19.35
C SER A 175 -14.84 17.21 -20.82
N ARG A 176 -15.82 16.64 -21.54
CA ARG A 176 -15.71 16.50 -23.01
C ARG A 176 -16.17 17.78 -23.67
N VAL A 177 -15.29 18.77 -23.81
CA VAL A 177 -15.48 19.85 -24.79
C VAL A 177 -14.78 19.43 -26.09
N LEU A 178 -15.56 18.91 -27.03
CA LEU A 178 -15.14 18.77 -28.43
C LEU A 178 -15.02 20.17 -29.03
N PHE A 179 -13.79 20.69 -29.15
CA PHE A 179 -13.53 21.84 -30.01
C PHE A 179 -13.67 21.39 -31.47
N THR A 180 -14.87 21.55 -32.05
CA THR A 180 -15.04 21.56 -33.50
C THR A 180 -14.71 22.96 -34.02
N ALA A 181 -13.42 23.23 -34.25
CA ALA A 181 -12.99 24.37 -35.06
C ALA A 181 -12.54 23.87 -36.43
N ALA A 182 -13.17 24.41 -37.46
CA ALA A 182 -13.07 23.99 -38.85
C ALA A 182 -11.67 24.18 -39.45
N GLY A 183 -11.26 23.18 -40.23
CA GLY A 183 -10.49 23.35 -41.46
C GLY A 183 -9.01 23.67 -41.31
N GLU A 184 -8.19 22.63 -41.11
CA GLU A 184 -6.96 22.35 -41.88
C GLU A 184 -6.32 21.05 -41.33
N ALA A 185 -5.67 20.27 -42.19
CA ALA A 185 -5.09 18.97 -41.83
C ALA A 185 -3.90 19.15 -40.88
N ILE A 186 -3.96 18.56 -39.67
CA ILE A 186 -2.94 18.69 -38.62
C ILE A 186 -2.35 17.30 -38.26
N ASP A 187 -1.04 17.31 -38.04
CA ASP A 187 -0.09 16.23 -37.70
C ASP A 187 -0.51 15.33 -36.51
N PRO A 188 -0.37 13.99 -36.60
CA PRO A 188 -0.72 13.01 -35.55
C PRO A 188 0.08 13.13 -34.24
N THR A 189 1.17 13.90 -34.19
CA THR A 189 1.86 14.21 -32.92
C THR A 189 1.15 15.30 -32.11
N THR A 190 0.30 16.10 -32.76
CA THR A 190 -0.50 17.16 -32.12
C THR A 190 -1.70 16.57 -31.36
N ASP A 191 -2.18 15.37 -31.72
CA ASP A 191 -3.35 14.72 -31.10
C ASP A 191 -3.16 14.40 -29.61
N ARG A 192 -1.92 14.09 -29.17
CA ARG A 192 -1.65 13.86 -27.74
C ARG A 192 -1.58 15.16 -26.96
N HIS A 193 -1.02 16.22 -27.55
CA HIS A 193 -0.92 17.53 -26.92
C HIS A 193 -2.29 18.23 -26.87
N ALA A 194 -3.10 18.10 -27.93
CA ALA A 194 -4.46 18.61 -27.98
C ALA A 194 -5.40 17.86 -27.02
N ASN A 195 -5.28 16.52 -26.91
CA ASN A 195 -6.03 15.76 -25.91
C ASN A 195 -5.60 16.10 -24.47
N PHE A 196 -4.30 16.30 -24.23
CA PHE A 196 -3.77 16.70 -22.92
C PHE A 196 -4.22 18.12 -22.53
N LEU A 197 -4.28 19.06 -23.49
CA LEU A 197 -4.81 20.41 -23.27
C LEU A 197 -6.34 20.41 -23.11
N ALA A 198 -7.05 19.51 -23.81
CA ALA A 198 -8.49 19.34 -23.64
C ALA A 198 -8.87 18.73 -22.27
N THR A 199 -8.00 17.90 -21.68
CA THR A 199 -8.20 17.38 -20.31
C THR A 199 -7.75 18.34 -19.21
N SER A 200 -6.92 19.34 -19.51
CA SER A 200 -6.35 20.26 -18.51
C SER A 200 -6.99 21.66 -18.50
N ALA A 201 -7.76 22.03 -19.51
CA ALA A 201 -8.58 23.25 -19.49
C ALA A 201 -9.80 23.06 -18.56
N ARG A 202 -9.62 23.39 -17.27
CA ARG A 202 -10.74 23.62 -16.35
C ARG A 202 -11.57 24.80 -16.88
N ASP A 203 -12.69 24.50 -17.52
CA ASP A 203 -13.68 25.49 -17.93
C ASP A 203 -14.44 26.00 -16.68
N GLN A 204 -13.78 26.86 -15.90
CA GLN A 204 -14.29 27.41 -14.63
C GLN A 204 -15.63 28.15 -14.76
N PHE A 205 -16.10 28.44 -15.97
CA PHE A 205 -17.29 29.24 -16.22
C PHE A 205 -18.54 28.44 -16.64
N ASN A 206 -18.43 27.14 -16.93
CA ASN A 206 -19.57 26.31 -17.35
C ASN A 206 -19.99 25.24 -16.31
N ASP A 207 -19.31 25.17 -15.16
CA ASP A 207 -19.34 24.04 -14.23
C ASP A 207 -20.34 24.15 -13.05
N VAL A 208 -21.09 25.24 -12.90
CA VAL A 208 -21.93 25.47 -11.70
C VAL A 208 -23.23 24.64 -11.68
N PHE A 209 -23.67 24.10 -12.82
CA PHE A 209 -24.92 23.33 -12.94
C PHE A 209 -24.71 21.84 -13.26
N ARG A 210 -23.47 21.37 -13.37
CA ARG A 210 -23.22 19.96 -13.66
C ARG A 210 -23.64 19.15 -12.44
N LYS A 211 -24.47 18.13 -12.64
CA LYS A 211 -24.79 17.17 -11.59
C LYS A 211 -23.69 16.12 -11.57
N PRO A 212 -23.20 15.70 -10.39
CA PRO A 212 -22.29 14.57 -10.31
C PRO A 212 -22.98 13.35 -10.93
N SER A 213 -22.25 12.68 -11.82
CA SER A 213 -22.70 11.43 -12.43
C SER A 213 -21.89 10.28 -11.85
N TRP A 214 -22.46 9.09 -11.87
CA TRP A 214 -21.75 7.91 -11.44
C TRP A 214 -20.47 7.70 -12.27
N GLN A 215 -19.34 7.54 -11.57
CA GLN A 215 -18.06 7.13 -12.14
C GLN A 215 -17.81 5.68 -11.69
N PRO A 216 -17.64 4.73 -12.61
CA PRO A 216 -17.33 3.35 -12.25
C PRO A 216 -15.94 3.25 -11.63
N GLY A 217 -15.77 2.30 -10.70
CA GLY A 217 -14.46 1.91 -10.15
C GLY A 217 -13.97 0.60 -10.77
N ILE A 218 -12.91 0.04 -10.19
CA ILE A 218 -12.40 -1.29 -10.53
C ILE A 218 -13.46 -2.35 -10.19
N LEU A 219 -14.08 -2.22 -9.02
CA LEU A 219 -15.18 -3.08 -8.61
C LEU A 219 -16.48 -2.64 -9.27
N ASP A 220 -17.26 -3.64 -9.70
CA ASP A 220 -18.55 -3.42 -10.34
C ASP A 220 -19.51 -2.57 -9.48
N ASP A 221 -20.47 -1.97 -10.17
CA ASP A 221 -21.50 -1.08 -9.65
C ASP A 221 -22.32 -1.65 -8.48
N GLU A 222 -22.51 -2.97 -8.45
CA GLU A 222 -23.20 -3.69 -7.38
C GLU A 222 -22.35 -3.68 -6.09
N VAL A 223 -21.09 -4.10 -6.20
CA VAL A 223 -20.13 -4.12 -5.08
C VAL A 223 -19.86 -2.70 -4.58
N SER A 224 -19.68 -1.77 -5.51
CA SER A 224 -19.46 -0.35 -5.23
C SER A 224 -20.61 0.29 -4.45
N ARG A 225 -21.86 -0.15 -4.64
CA ARG A 225 -23.02 0.31 -3.85
C ARG A 225 -23.42 -0.63 -2.71
N GLY A 226 -22.71 -1.74 -2.56
CA GLY A 226 -23.00 -2.80 -1.62
C GLY A 226 -22.75 -2.43 -0.16
N ALA A 227 -22.98 -3.38 0.74
CA ALA A 227 -22.72 -3.22 2.16
C ALA A 227 -21.23 -2.95 2.43
N ARG A 228 -20.96 -2.27 3.55
CA ARG A 228 -19.62 -2.01 4.07
C ARG A 228 -19.44 -2.57 5.46
N LEU A 229 -18.32 -3.26 5.66
CA LEU A 229 -17.84 -3.57 6.99
C LEU A 229 -17.27 -2.27 7.59
N ARG A 230 -18.05 -1.66 8.47
CA ARG A 230 -17.66 -0.41 9.14
C ARG A 230 -16.79 -0.70 10.34
N LEU A 231 -15.51 -0.35 10.28
CA LEU A 231 -14.59 -0.39 11.41
C LEU A 231 -14.27 1.05 11.82
N PRO A 232 -13.69 1.28 13.02
CA PRO A 232 -13.25 2.61 13.43
C PRO A 232 -12.40 3.27 12.32
N ASN A 233 -12.75 4.51 11.96
CA ASN A 233 -12.15 5.33 10.89
C ASN A 233 -12.10 4.77 9.46
N ARG A 234 -12.53 3.53 9.21
CA ARG A 234 -12.31 2.83 7.94
C ARG A 234 -13.49 1.92 7.57
N ASP A 235 -14.14 2.23 6.45
CA ASP A 235 -15.14 1.37 5.84
C ASP A 235 -14.49 0.44 4.79
N HIS A 236 -14.90 -0.82 4.77
CA HIS A 236 -14.29 -1.84 3.92
C HIS A 236 -15.33 -2.57 3.06
N VAL A 237 -14.92 -2.95 1.86
CA VAL A 237 -15.59 -3.96 1.04
C VAL A 237 -15.14 -5.34 1.50
N LEU A 238 -16.07 -6.27 1.66
CA LEU A 238 -15.81 -7.61 2.17
C LEU A 238 -15.99 -8.67 1.08
N PHE A 239 -15.05 -9.62 1.05
CA PHE A 239 -15.07 -10.79 0.19
C PHE A 239 -14.98 -12.05 1.03
N HIS A 240 -15.73 -13.07 0.65
CA HIS A 240 -15.58 -14.43 1.11
C HIS A 240 -14.62 -15.18 0.17
N ALA A 241 -13.67 -15.93 0.72
CA ALA A 241 -12.61 -16.54 -0.05
C ALA A 241 -12.08 -17.84 0.55
N ASP A 242 -11.66 -18.73 -0.34
CA ASP A 242 -10.65 -19.74 -0.03
C ASP A 242 -9.30 -19.03 0.14
N LEU A 243 -8.76 -19.03 1.37
CA LEU A 243 -7.53 -18.29 1.68
C LEU A 243 -6.30 -18.95 1.06
N THR A 244 -6.39 -20.20 0.59
CA THR A 244 -5.30 -20.83 -0.17
C THR A 244 -5.02 -20.11 -1.49
N LEU A 245 -5.98 -19.34 -2.01
CA LEU A 245 -5.76 -18.46 -3.17
C LEU A 245 -4.67 -17.41 -2.88
N LEU A 246 -4.70 -16.79 -1.70
CA LEU A 246 -3.72 -15.77 -1.32
C LEU A 246 -2.33 -16.36 -1.05
N ALA A 247 -2.22 -17.68 -0.89
CA ALA A 247 -0.96 -18.40 -0.68
C ALA A 247 -0.09 -18.53 -1.96
N ASP A 248 -0.66 -18.21 -3.13
CA ASP A 248 0.02 -18.14 -4.43
C ASP A 248 0.48 -16.69 -4.69
N PRO A 249 1.78 -16.40 -4.93
CA PRO A 249 2.23 -15.03 -5.25
C PRO A 249 1.56 -14.41 -6.50
N ALA A 250 0.94 -15.24 -7.36
CA ALA A 250 0.14 -14.80 -8.50
C ALA A 250 -1.33 -14.50 -8.16
N TRP A 251 -1.72 -14.46 -6.87
CA TRP A 251 -3.06 -14.06 -6.46
C TRP A 251 -3.58 -12.74 -7.06
N PRO A 252 -2.75 -11.70 -7.36
CA PRO A 252 -3.24 -10.47 -7.98
C PRO A 252 -3.93 -10.69 -9.33
N TRP A 253 -3.60 -11.78 -10.03
CA TRP A 253 -4.24 -12.16 -11.30
C TRP A 253 -5.64 -12.77 -11.12
N GLN A 254 -5.99 -13.16 -9.91
CA GLN A 254 -7.14 -14.04 -9.58
C GLN A 254 -8.23 -13.32 -8.78
N VAL A 255 -7.99 -12.08 -8.35
CA VAL A 255 -8.89 -11.31 -7.48
C VAL A 255 -9.84 -10.41 -8.27
N PRO A 256 -11.05 -10.13 -7.76
CA PRO A 256 -12.04 -9.32 -8.45
C PRO A 256 -11.72 -7.82 -8.50
N TRP A 257 -10.74 -7.33 -7.73
CA TRP A 257 -10.28 -5.93 -7.74
C TRP A 257 -8.99 -5.73 -8.54
N ARG A 258 -8.71 -6.60 -9.51
CA ARG A 258 -7.57 -6.43 -10.42
C ARG A 258 -7.82 -5.25 -11.37
N ASP A 259 -6.93 -4.27 -11.34
CA ASP A 259 -6.95 -3.11 -12.22
C ASP A 259 -6.27 -3.42 -13.57
N THR A 260 -7.06 -3.99 -14.48
CA THR A 260 -6.59 -4.25 -15.86
C THR A 260 -6.32 -2.99 -16.67
N ALA A 261 -6.80 -1.81 -16.23
CA ALA A 261 -6.57 -0.56 -16.96
C ALA A 261 -5.17 0.02 -16.69
N LEU A 262 -4.58 -0.28 -15.53
CA LEU A 262 -3.21 0.12 -15.18
C LEU A 262 -2.14 -0.84 -15.72
N GLU A 263 -2.55 -2.02 -16.19
CA GLU A 263 -1.62 -3.05 -16.66
C GLU A 263 -1.06 -2.73 -18.05
N ALA A 264 0.25 -2.50 -18.12
CA ALA A 264 0.96 -2.46 -19.40
C ALA A 264 0.99 -3.86 -20.05
N PRO A 265 1.01 -3.98 -21.40
CA PRO A 265 1.18 -5.27 -22.05
C PRO A 265 2.44 -6.00 -21.59
N GLY A 266 2.27 -7.16 -20.94
CA GLY A 266 3.38 -7.94 -20.36
C GLY A 266 3.89 -7.43 -19.00
N GLY A 267 3.20 -6.47 -18.37
CA GLY A 267 3.48 -5.98 -17.02
C GLY A 267 2.96 -6.93 -15.92
N ALA A 268 3.30 -6.59 -14.67
CA ALA A 268 2.76 -7.27 -13.50
C ALA A 268 1.25 -6.97 -13.32
N ALA A 269 0.51 -7.88 -12.69
CA ALA A 269 -0.87 -7.60 -12.32
C ALA A 269 -0.93 -6.45 -11.33
N SER A 270 -1.90 -5.57 -11.53
CA SER A 270 -2.16 -4.47 -10.61
C SER A 270 -3.36 -4.84 -9.74
N ALA A 271 -3.12 -5.13 -8.46
CA ALA A 271 -4.17 -5.30 -7.47
C ALA A 271 -3.65 -4.86 -6.11
N LEU A 272 -4.50 -4.12 -5.38
CA LEU A 272 -4.19 -3.67 -4.03
C LEU A 272 -4.00 -4.86 -3.09
N SER A 273 -3.07 -4.71 -2.15
CA SER A 273 -2.90 -5.65 -1.04
C SER A 273 -4.16 -5.68 -0.16
N PRO A 274 -4.57 -6.84 0.37
CA PRO A 274 -5.63 -6.94 1.36
C PRO A 274 -5.40 -6.03 2.58
N SER A 275 -6.42 -5.27 3.00
CA SER A 275 -6.35 -4.51 4.26
C SER A 275 -6.52 -5.43 5.46
N LEU A 276 -7.40 -6.42 5.37
CA LEU A 276 -7.62 -7.42 6.40
C LEU A 276 -7.83 -8.80 5.79
N VAL A 277 -7.30 -9.83 6.44
CA VAL A 277 -7.55 -11.24 6.11
C VAL A 277 -7.73 -12.04 7.40
N TRP A 278 -8.77 -12.87 7.47
CA TRP A 278 -8.97 -13.81 8.57
C TRP A 278 -9.74 -15.06 8.15
N PRO A 279 -9.47 -16.23 8.75
CA PRO A 279 -10.27 -17.44 8.55
C PRO A 279 -11.57 -17.38 9.36
N ALA A 280 -12.58 -18.16 8.97
CA ALA A 280 -13.89 -18.21 9.64
C ALA A 280 -13.82 -18.67 11.12
N ASP A 281 -12.80 -19.45 11.50
CA ASP A 281 -12.56 -19.81 12.91
C ASP A 281 -11.85 -18.72 13.73
N HIS A 282 -11.54 -17.57 13.11
CA HIS A 282 -10.87 -16.41 13.69
C HIS A 282 -9.51 -16.74 14.34
N ALA A 283 -8.85 -17.82 13.91
CA ALA A 283 -7.60 -18.28 14.53
C ALA A 283 -6.43 -17.28 14.40
N TRP A 284 -6.48 -16.42 13.39
CA TRP A 284 -5.52 -15.34 13.18
C TRP A 284 -6.14 -14.18 12.38
N VAL A 285 -5.49 -13.02 12.40
CA VAL A 285 -5.82 -11.87 11.55
C VAL A 285 -4.53 -11.30 10.97
N LEU A 286 -4.52 -11.06 9.66
CA LEU A 286 -3.53 -10.21 8.98
C LEU A 286 -4.18 -8.84 8.77
N ALA A 287 -3.49 -7.76 9.14
CA ALA A 287 -4.01 -6.40 9.10
C ALA A 287 -2.97 -5.41 8.59
N THR A 288 -3.30 -4.71 7.51
CA THR A 288 -2.48 -3.66 6.89
C THR A 288 -3.29 -2.37 6.86
N GLU A 289 -2.74 -1.32 7.46
CA GLU A 289 -3.33 0.03 7.49
C GLU A 289 -2.76 0.87 6.34
N VAL A 290 -3.58 1.73 5.71
CA VAL A 290 -3.21 2.48 4.48
C VAL A 290 -1.99 3.39 4.65
N ASP A 291 -1.82 3.96 5.83
CA ASP A 291 -0.74 4.88 6.19
C ASP A 291 0.43 4.14 6.89
N ALA A 292 0.32 2.81 7.09
CA ALA A 292 1.35 2.02 7.75
C ALA A 292 2.36 1.40 6.77
N ASP A 293 3.63 1.48 7.12
CA ASP A 293 4.77 0.84 6.46
C ASP A 293 4.98 -0.63 6.85
N SER A 294 3.96 -1.23 7.46
CA SER A 294 4.04 -2.58 7.99
C SER A 294 2.67 -3.23 8.11
N THR A 295 2.69 -4.57 8.11
CA THR A 295 1.51 -5.42 8.27
C THR A 295 1.59 -6.11 9.63
N LEU A 296 0.49 -6.11 10.37
CA LEU A 296 0.39 -6.76 11.67
C LEU A 296 -0.33 -8.09 11.56
N ILE A 297 0.19 -9.08 12.29
CA ILE A 297 -0.42 -10.39 12.44
C ILE A 297 -0.82 -10.58 13.90
N ALA A 298 -2.05 -10.99 14.15
CA ALA A 298 -2.53 -11.43 15.45
C ALA A 298 -2.87 -12.93 15.39
N GLY A 299 -2.49 -13.71 16.39
CA GLY A 299 -2.73 -15.16 16.36
C GLY A 299 -2.30 -15.88 17.64
N SER A 300 -2.26 -17.21 17.57
CA SER A 300 -1.62 -18.02 18.62
C SER A 300 -0.11 -17.77 18.68
N ALA A 301 0.53 -18.03 19.82
CA ALA A 301 1.99 -17.92 19.94
C ALA A 301 2.73 -18.87 18.99
N ALA A 302 2.12 -19.98 18.59
CA ALA A 302 2.67 -20.88 17.59
C ALA A 302 2.66 -20.24 16.18
N ALA A 303 1.55 -19.61 15.79
CA ALA A 303 1.42 -18.92 14.51
C ALA A 303 2.38 -17.74 14.40
N ILE A 304 2.45 -16.91 15.44
CA ILE A 304 3.35 -15.75 15.47
C ILE A 304 4.82 -16.17 15.43
N ARG A 305 5.19 -17.22 16.17
CA ARG A 305 6.55 -17.77 16.07
C ARG A 305 6.87 -18.24 14.66
N ALA A 306 5.93 -18.93 14.00
CA ALA A 306 6.12 -19.40 12.63
C ALA A 306 6.38 -18.23 11.67
N VAL A 307 5.55 -17.16 11.75
CA VAL A 307 5.73 -15.93 10.97
C VAL A 307 7.10 -15.30 11.21
N CYS A 308 7.53 -15.14 12.47
CA CYS A 308 8.83 -14.54 12.81
C CYS A 308 10.04 -15.42 12.42
N THR A 309 9.83 -16.70 12.11
CA THR A 309 10.90 -17.62 11.65
C THR A 309 10.86 -17.90 10.15
N ASP A 310 9.88 -17.36 9.44
CA ASP A 310 9.77 -17.49 7.99
C ASP A 310 10.85 -16.62 7.32
N ALA A 311 11.81 -17.26 6.63
CA ALA A 311 12.93 -16.57 6.01
C ALA A 311 12.51 -15.65 4.84
N CYS A 312 11.29 -15.77 4.33
CA CYS A 312 10.76 -14.85 3.33
C CYS A 312 10.25 -13.54 3.94
N LEU A 313 10.02 -13.49 5.26
CA LEU A 313 9.42 -12.35 5.95
C LEU A 313 10.43 -11.67 6.86
N GLU A 314 10.57 -10.35 6.74
CA GLU A 314 11.20 -9.56 7.81
C GLU A 314 10.14 -9.28 8.87
N ALA A 315 10.06 -10.17 9.86
CA ALA A 315 9.01 -10.14 10.87
C ALA A 315 9.56 -10.21 12.30
N TRP A 316 8.98 -9.43 13.20
CA TRP A 316 9.34 -9.39 14.61
C TRP A 316 8.11 -9.58 15.49
N SER A 317 8.27 -10.32 16.58
CA SER A 317 7.25 -10.37 17.62
C SER A 317 7.13 -8.99 18.26
N ILE A 318 5.90 -8.56 18.55
CA ILE A 318 5.61 -7.29 19.18
C ILE A 318 4.66 -7.48 20.36
N ASP A 319 4.82 -6.65 21.38
CA ASP A 319 3.98 -6.68 22.57
C ASP A 319 2.58 -6.14 22.27
N GLU A 320 1.57 -6.69 22.96
CA GLU A 320 0.20 -6.18 22.86
C GLU A 320 0.14 -4.72 23.31
N GLY A 321 -0.50 -3.86 22.51
CA GLY A 321 -0.62 -2.43 22.78
C GLY A 321 0.64 -1.61 22.46
N ALA A 322 1.60 -2.16 21.72
CA ALA A 322 2.78 -1.41 21.32
C ALA A 322 2.43 -0.13 20.54
N ASP A 323 3.22 0.92 20.80
CA ASP A 323 3.15 2.19 20.07
C ASP A 323 3.93 2.05 18.75
N LEU A 324 3.19 2.19 17.65
CA LEU A 324 3.71 2.18 16.28
C LEU A 324 3.56 3.54 15.61
N SER A 325 3.24 4.58 16.37
CA SER A 325 3.22 5.95 15.87
C SER A 325 4.61 6.40 15.45
N TRP A 326 4.66 7.54 14.78
CA TRP A 326 5.92 8.19 14.42
C TRP A 326 6.86 8.37 15.63
N GLY A 327 6.34 8.57 16.85
CA GLY A 327 7.16 8.71 18.06
C GLY A 327 7.54 7.40 18.75
N GLY A 328 7.09 6.25 18.24
CA GLY A 328 7.22 4.95 18.92
C GLY A 328 8.62 4.33 18.89
N ASP A 329 9.55 4.86 18.10
CA ASP A 329 10.94 4.40 18.09
C ASP A 329 11.73 5.00 19.26
N GLU A 330 11.88 4.20 20.33
CA GLU A 330 12.65 4.62 21.49
C GLU A 330 14.17 4.34 21.38
N VAL A 331 14.61 3.62 20.35
CA VAL A 331 15.99 3.16 20.19
C VAL A 331 16.76 4.07 19.23
N ASN A 332 16.18 4.41 18.08
CA ASN A 332 16.79 5.24 17.04
C ASN A 332 16.32 6.70 17.14
N ARG A 333 16.76 7.40 18.20
CA ARG A 333 16.45 8.82 18.46
C ARG A 333 17.52 9.78 17.96
#